data_AF-A0A7S2VZX9-F1
#
_entry.id   AF-A0A7S2VZX9-F1
#
_cell.length_a   1.000
_cell.length_b   1.000
_cell.length_c   1.000
_cell.angle_alpha   90.00
_cell.angle_beta   90.00
_cell.angle_gamma   90.00
#
_symmetry.space_group_name_H-M   'P 1'
#
loop_
_entity.id
_entity.type
_entity.pdbx_description
1 polymer ?
#
loop_
_entity_poly.entity_id
_entity_poly.type
_entity_poly.pdbx_seq_one_letter_code
_entity_poly.pdbx_strand_id
1 'polypeptide(L)'
;MRRTKNALSEIGSKEASRPTTEDSTTTARKMSFARIVSTKPKMIMALLQVILAVGMLHQMLFAIPGQKINEISYSLAYSQSFGLFGVNSISNSEWERVRQKVHNQSIYNNPQNPLENISNDTYWISNNIFPNFDCLNNTAIGGRPEDDGTKFVCNPERLIHEEKKDCLVYSIGCAGMYQFEDALYEMSKGKCEIHVFDPAPKWARPNDETAKNIHYHAWGFEPTNKTG
;
A
#
# COMPACT_ATOMS: atom_id res chain seq x y z
N MET A 1 -33.03 0.29 -46.54
CA MET A 1 -34.19 0.81 -45.76
C MET A 1 -34.20 0.05 -44.44
N ARG A 2 -34.13 0.61 -43.22
CA ARG A 2 -34.39 1.94 -42.66
C ARG A 2 -33.22 2.34 -41.75
N ARG A 3 -32.88 3.63 -41.78
CA ARG A 3 -32.04 4.32 -40.80
C ARG A 3 -32.89 4.66 -39.58
N THR A 4 -32.34 4.49 -38.38
CA THR A 4 -32.71 5.28 -37.21
C THR A 4 -31.42 5.78 -36.55
N LYS A 5 -31.18 7.08 -36.74
CA LYS A 5 -30.29 7.92 -35.94
C LYS A 5 -31.03 8.31 -34.65
N ASN A 6 -30.29 8.58 -33.58
CA ASN A 6 -30.56 9.47 -32.43
C ASN A 6 -29.72 8.94 -31.25
N ALA A 7 -29.12 9.70 -30.34
CA ALA A 7 -28.77 11.11 -30.17
C ALA A 7 -27.83 11.10 -28.94
N LEU A 8 -26.55 11.45 -29.07
CA LEU A 8 -25.91 12.57 -28.38
C LEU A 8 -26.68 13.14 -27.16
N SER A 9 -26.13 12.92 -25.97
CA SER A 9 -26.27 13.84 -24.84
C SER A 9 -24.94 13.95 -24.10
N GLU A 10 -24.33 15.13 -24.25
CA GLU A 10 -23.18 15.62 -23.49
C GLU A 10 -23.58 15.83 -22.02
N ILE A 11 -22.76 15.35 -21.08
CA ILE A 11 -22.85 15.75 -19.68
C ILE A 11 -21.53 16.44 -19.33
N GLY A 12 -21.62 17.75 -19.16
CA GLY A 12 -20.52 18.64 -18.89
C GLY A 12 -19.92 18.45 -17.50
N SER A 13 -18.59 18.52 -17.48
CA SER A 13 -17.73 18.64 -16.31
C SER A 13 -18.03 19.94 -15.56
N LYS A 14 -18.38 19.84 -14.27
CA LYS A 14 -18.35 20.97 -13.34
C LYS A 14 -17.03 20.96 -12.59
N GLU A 15 -16.17 21.88 -12.99
CA GLU A 15 -14.90 22.22 -12.36
C GLU A 15 -15.18 23.00 -11.06
N ALA A 16 -14.79 22.44 -9.91
CA ALA A 16 -14.91 23.10 -8.62
C ALA A 16 -13.67 23.96 -8.38
N SER A 17 -13.84 25.28 -8.55
CA SER A 17 -12.86 26.31 -8.25
C SER A 17 -12.54 26.39 -6.75
N ARG A 18 -11.25 26.31 -6.44
CA ARG A 18 -10.63 26.44 -5.10
C ARG A 18 -10.66 27.91 -4.63
N PRO A 19 -11.10 28.23 -3.40
CA PRO A 19 -10.94 29.57 -2.87
C PRO A 19 -9.51 29.75 -2.31
N THR A 20 -8.77 30.65 -2.94
CA THR A 20 -7.58 31.30 -2.38
C THR A 20 -8.01 32.60 -1.72
N THR A 21 -7.68 32.81 -0.45
CA THR A 21 -7.18 34.06 0.16
C THR A 21 -7.42 34.02 1.66
N GLU A 22 -6.35 34.08 2.46
CA GLU A 22 -6.39 34.78 3.74
C GLU A 22 -4.98 35.27 4.08
N ASP A 23 -4.81 36.57 3.89
CA ASP A 23 -3.61 37.36 4.13
C ASP A 23 -3.57 37.72 5.63
N SER A 24 -2.57 37.22 6.36
CA SER A 24 -2.40 37.51 7.79
C SER A 24 -1.47 38.71 7.99
N THR A 25 -2.04 39.92 7.91
CA THR A 25 -1.33 41.14 8.29
C THR A 25 -1.10 41.15 9.81
N THR A 26 0.15 40.89 10.21
CA THR A 26 0.60 40.94 11.60
C THR A 26 0.92 42.39 11.98
N THR A 27 0.03 43.01 12.75
CA THR A 27 0.21 44.36 13.30
C THR A 27 1.29 44.36 14.40
N ALA A 28 2.51 44.78 14.06
CA ALA A 28 3.60 44.96 15.01
C ALA A 28 3.32 46.15 15.95
N ARG A 29 2.92 45.84 17.19
CA ARG A 29 2.76 46.82 18.27
C ARG A 29 4.14 47.26 18.77
N LYS A 30 4.58 48.47 18.41
CA LYS A 30 5.75 49.13 19.02
C LYS A 30 5.51 49.33 20.52
N MET A 31 6.13 48.52 21.36
CA MET A 31 6.20 48.78 22.80
C MET A 31 7.36 49.74 23.06
N SER A 32 7.03 50.93 23.56
CA SER A 32 8.00 51.91 24.04
C SER A 32 8.49 51.47 25.43
N PHE A 33 9.76 51.08 25.53
CA PHE A 33 10.40 50.76 26.81
C PHE A 33 10.73 52.07 27.56
N ALA A 34 9.96 52.38 28.59
CA ALA A 34 10.33 53.42 29.55
C ALA A 34 11.59 52.99 30.31
N ARG A 35 12.61 53.86 30.34
CA ARG A 35 13.81 53.71 31.17
C ARG A 35 13.42 53.80 32.65
N ILE A 36 13.32 52.65 33.31
CA ILE A 36 13.29 52.57 34.78
C ILE A 36 14.74 52.65 35.26
N VAL A 37 15.20 53.85 35.61
CA VAL A 37 16.49 54.07 36.28
C VAL A 37 16.29 53.77 37.76
N SER A 38 16.66 52.55 38.18
CA SER A 38 16.60 52.14 39.58
C SER A 38 17.81 52.69 40.35
N THR A 39 17.54 53.45 41.42
CA THR A 39 18.52 54.23 42.19
C THR A 39 19.21 53.46 43.33
N LYS A 40 19.19 52.11 43.32
CA LYS A 40 19.79 51.30 44.40
C LYS A 40 20.67 50.17 43.83
N PRO A 41 21.98 50.43 43.61
CA PRO A 41 22.89 49.47 42.95
C PRO A 41 23.06 48.15 43.72
N LYS A 42 22.95 48.18 45.06
CA LYS A 42 23.07 46.97 45.89
C LYS A 42 21.90 45.99 45.70
N MET A 43 20.69 46.51 45.43
CA MET A 43 19.50 45.69 45.25
C MET A 43 19.48 45.03 43.85
N ILE A 44 19.99 45.74 42.84
CA ILE A 44 20.11 45.25 41.46
C ILE A 44 21.09 44.06 41.40
N MET A 45 22.23 44.16 42.10
CA MET A 45 23.22 43.07 42.14
C MET A 45 22.69 41.82 42.83
N ALA A 46 21.93 41.96 43.93
CA ALA A 46 21.28 40.83 44.59
C ALA A 46 20.23 40.16 43.70
N LEU A 47 19.43 40.96 42.97
CA LEU A 47 18.44 40.42 42.02
C LEU A 47 19.11 39.67 40.87
N LEU A 48 20.21 40.21 40.33
CA LEU A 48 21.01 39.56 39.28
C LEU A 48 21.58 38.22 39.73
N GLN A 49 22.07 38.12 40.96
CA GLN A 49 22.58 36.85 41.51
C GLN A 49 21.47 35.81 41.68
N VAL A 50 20.27 36.22 42.13
CA VAL A 50 19.12 35.31 42.23
C VAL A 50 18.65 34.87 40.84
N ILE A 51 18.58 35.78 39.87
CA ILE A 51 18.19 35.44 38.48
C ILE A 51 19.21 34.47 37.86
N LEU A 52 20.51 34.68 38.07
CA LEU A 52 21.55 33.75 37.61
C LEU A 52 21.44 32.37 38.28
N ALA A 53 21.21 32.31 39.59
CA ALA A 53 21.07 31.06 40.32
C ALA A 53 19.80 30.28 39.89
N VAL A 54 18.67 30.97 39.73
CA VAL A 54 17.42 30.37 39.23
C VAL A 54 17.58 29.92 37.77
N GLY A 55 18.27 30.69 36.94
CA GLY A 55 18.57 30.34 35.55
C GLY A 55 19.43 29.08 35.43
N MET A 56 20.47 28.95 36.26
CA MET A 56 21.30 27.74 36.30
C MET A 56 20.52 26.52 36.82
N LEU A 57 19.66 26.70 37.83
CA LEU A 57 18.82 25.62 38.34
C LEU A 57 17.77 25.17 37.30
N HIS A 58 17.24 26.10 36.51
CA HIS A 58 16.33 25.80 35.40
C HIS A 58 17.06 25.03 34.29
N GLN A 59 18.30 25.39 33.94
CA GLN A 59 19.07 24.62 32.95
C GLN A 59 19.38 23.19 33.42
N MET A 60 19.60 22.97 34.72
CA MET A 60 19.79 21.61 35.25
C MET A 60 18.50 20.80 35.35
N LEU A 61 17.36 21.43 35.65
CA LEU A 61 16.05 20.76 35.73
C LEU A 61 15.44 20.46 34.35
N PHE A 62 15.83 21.17 33.30
CA PHE A 62 15.32 20.99 31.92
C PHE A 62 16.37 20.42 30.94
N ALA A 63 17.54 20.00 31.42
CA ALA A 63 18.46 19.17 30.65
C ALA A 63 17.88 17.75 30.52
N ILE A 64 16.83 17.62 29.69
CA ILE A 64 16.36 16.32 29.22
C ILE A 64 17.54 15.72 28.46
N PRO A 65 18.15 14.61 28.93
CA PRO A 65 19.22 13.96 28.19
C PRO A 65 18.70 13.70 26.79
N GLY A 66 19.36 14.29 25.79
CA GLY A 66 18.90 14.29 24.41
C GLY A 66 18.52 12.88 24.02
N GLN A 67 17.21 12.61 23.96
CA GLN A 67 16.71 11.42 23.33
C GLN A 67 17.26 11.49 21.91
N LYS A 68 18.17 10.59 21.57
CA LYS A 68 18.51 10.34 20.18
C LYS A 68 17.18 10.08 19.50
N ILE A 69 16.73 11.03 18.69
CA ILE A 69 15.63 10.81 17.78
C ILE A 69 16.14 9.68 16.91
N ASN A 70 15.63 8.47 17.14
CA ASN A 70 15.91 7.35 16.26
C ASN A 70 15.37 7.78 14.91
N GLU A 71 16.27 8.16 14.03
CA GLU A 71 15.94 8.55 12.67
C GLU A 71 15.18 7.38 12.06
N ILE A 72 13.89 7.61 11.78
CA ILE A 72 13.05 6.58 11.20
C ILE A 72 13.57 6.37 9.78
N SER A 73 14.29 5.27 9.59
CA SER A 73 14.78 4.85 8.28
C SER A 73 13.70 4.04 7.58
N TYR A 74 13.54 4.24 6.27
CA TYR A 74 12.49 3.62 5.44
C TYR A 74 13.07 2.87 4.22
N SER A 75 14.38 2.91 4.02
CA SER A 75 15.06 2.38 2.83
C SER A 75 14.97 0.86 2.67
N LEU A 76 14.76 0.12 3.77
CA LEU A 76 14.79 -1.34 3.74
C LEU A 76 13.55 -1.92 3.05
N ALA A 77 12.37 -1.37 3.35
CA ALA A 77 11.13 -1.79 2.72
C ALA A 77 11.16 -1.52 1.21
N TYR A 78 11.59 -0.32 0.81
CA TYR A 78 11.69 0.06 -0.60
C TYR A 78 12.65 -0.87 -1.37
N SER A 79 13.88 -1.06 -0.86
CA SER A 79 14.90 -1.87 -1.54
C SER A 79 14.52 -3.35 -1.62
N GLN A 80 14.09 -3.96 -0.51
CA GLN A 80 13.80 -5.40 -0.45
C GLN A 80 12.50 -5.79 -1.16
N SER A 81 11.58 -4.83 -1.32
CA SER A 81 10.35 -5.05 -2.07
C SER A 81 10.44 -4.62 -3.53
N PHE A 82 11.64 -4.24 -4.02
CA PHE A 82 11.85 -3.75 -5.38
C PHE A 82 10.93 -2.56 -5.73
N GLY A 83 10.74 -1.65 -4.77
CA GLY A 83 9.85 -0.50 -4.89
C GLY A 83 8.36 -0.84 -4.81
N LEU A 84 7.99 -2.01 -4.27
CA LEU A 84 6.59 -2.31 -3.90
C LEU A 84 6.08 -1.27 -2.92
N PHE A 85 6.86 -1.05 -1.86
CA PHE A 85 6.66 -0.06 -0.83
C PHE A 85 7.42 1.20 -1.22
N GLY A 86 6.74 2.36 -1.21
CA GLY A 86 7.37 3.65 -1.50
C GLY A 86 8.47 3.99 -0.49
N VAL A 87 9.33 4.95 -0.85
CA VAL A 87 10.52 5.32 -0.07
C VAL A 87 10.20 5.67 1.39
N ASN A 88 8.97 6.09 1.69
CA ASN A 88 8.52 6.45 3.04
C ASN A 88 7.22 5.72 3.48
N SER A 89 6.86 4.59 2.86
CA SER A 89 5.56 3.97 3.15
C SER A 89 5.58 3.01 4.34
N ILE A 90 6.72 2.36 4.62
CA ILE A 90 6.88 1.41 5.73
C ILE A 90 8.25 1.66 6.38
N SER A 91 8.26 1.89 7.69
CA SER A 91 9.51 2.05 8.43
C SER A 91 10.32 0.75 8.48
N ASN A 92 11.64 0.83 8.64
CA ASN A 92 12.50 -0.36 8.72
C ASN A 92 12.09 -1.31 9.85
N SER A 93 11.66 -0.78 11.00
CA SER A 93 11.20 -1.59 12.14
C SER A 93 9.88 -2.31 11.83
N GLU A 94 8.95 -1.64 11.15
CA GLU A 94 7.70 -2.24 10.73
C GLU A 94 7.91 -3.31 9.64
N TRP A 95 8.78 -3.04 8.67
CA TRP A 95 9.16 -3.99 7.63
C TRP A 95 9.78 -5.26 8.21
N GLU A 96 10.70 -5.11 9.17
CA GLU A 96 11.29 -6.25 9.86
C GLU A 96 10.23 -7.04 10.64
N ARG A 97 9.28 -6.37 11.29
CA ARG A 97 8.17 -7.04 11.98
C ARG A 97 7.31 -7.88 11.03
N VAL A 98 6.99 -7.35 9.84
CA VAL A 98 6.26 -8.09 8.80
C VAL A 98 7.05 -9.30 8.33
N ARG A 99 8.35 -9.13 8.02
CA ARG A 99 9.22 -10.22 7.58
C ARG A 99 9.36 -11.32 8.63
N GLN A 100 9.58 -10.95 9.89
CA GLN A 100 9.68 -11.88 11.01
C GLN A 100 8.38 -12.66 11.21
N LYS A 101 7.21 -12.01 11.08
CA LYS A 101 5.91 -12.71 11.14
C LYS A 101 5.83 -13.81 10.08
N VAL A 102 6.23 -13.51 8.84
CA VAL A 102 6.20 -14.48 7.74
C VAL A 102 7.26 -15.59 7.91
N HIS A 103 8.49 -15.25 8.30
CA HIS A 103 9.57 -16.24 8.44
C HIS A 103 9.34 -17.20 9.60
N ASN A 104 8.74 -16.73 10.70
CA ASN A 104 8.50 -17.55 11.88
C ASN A 104 7.20 -18.37 11.80
N GLN A 105 6.41 -18.19 10.75
CA GLN A 105 5.18 -18.94 10.51
C GLN A 105 5.38 -19.90 9.33
N SER A 106 5.43 -21.20 9.62
CA SER A 106 5.32 -22.22 8.58
C SER A 106 3.95 -22.10 7.91
N ILE A 107 3.93 -22.18 6.59
CA ILE A 107 2.69 -22.28 5.79
C ILE A 107 2.03 -23.68 5.90
N TYR A 108 2.79 -24.66 6.39
CA TYR A 108 2.37 -26.03 6.62
C TYR A 108 2.16 -26.28 8.11
N ASN A 109 1.11 -27.03 8.46
CA ASN A 109 0.91 -27.49 9.83
C ASN A 109 2.05 -28.42 10.29
N ASN A 110 2.63 -29.18 9.37
CA ASN A 110 3.82 -30.00 9.59
C ASN A 110 4.91 -29.62 8.59
N PRO A 111 5.79 -28.64 8.90
CA PRO A 111 6.82 -28.18 7.98
C PRO A 111 7.85 -29.26 7.59
N GLN A 112 8.08 -30.23 8.46
CA GLN A 112 9.06 -31.30 8.26
C GLN A 112 8.52 -32.39 7.35
N ASN A 113 7.22 -32.64 7.40
CA ASN A 113 6.53 -33.57 6.52
C ASN A 113 5.13 -33.04 6.15
N PRO A 114 5.02 -32.14 5.15
CA PRO A 114 3.76 -31.51 4.78
C PRO A 114 2.70 -32.45 4.22
N LEU A 115 3.05 -33.73 3.98
CA LEU A 115 2.15 -34.76 3.46
C LEU A 115 1.80 -35.83 4.51
N GLU A 116 2.27 -35.66 5.76
CA GLU A 116 1.99 -36.62 6.83
C GLU A 116 0.49 -36.69 7.17
N ASN A 117 -0.05 -37.91 7.22
CA ASN A 117 -1.45 -38.19 7.57
C ASN A 117 -2.49 -37.52 6.65
N ILE A 118 -2.12 -37.24 5.40
CA ILE A 118 -3.01 -36.60 4.44
C ILE A 118 -3.73 -37.67 3.64
N SER A 119 -5.04 -37.77 3.90
CA SER A 119 -5.93 -38.75 3.27
C SER A 119 -6.56 -38.26 1.98
N ASN A 120 -6.69 -36.94 1.80
CA ASN A 120 -7.18 -36.29 0.58
C ASN A 120 -6.75 -34.81 0.52
N ASP A 121 -6.95 -34.19 -0.65
CA ASP A 121 -6.67 -32.80 -0.94
C ASP A 121 -7.45 -31.81 -0.06
N THR A 122 -8.71 -32.10 0.24
CA THR A 122 -9.58 -31.24 1.05
C THR A 122 -9.08 -31.16 2.49
N TYR A 123 -8.64 -32.29 3.04
CA TYR A 123 -7.97 -32.36 4.34
C TYR A 123 -6.64 -31.62 4.29
N TRP A 124 -5.86 -31.79 3.22
CA TRP A 124 -4.63 -31.03 3.03
C TRP A 124 -4.87 -29.53 3.08
N ILE A 125 -5.81 -29.01 2.28
CA ILE A 125 -6.13 -27.56 2.17
C ILE A 125 -6.76 -27.02 3.47
N SER A 126 -7.60 -27.79 4.13
CA SER A 126 -8.22 -27.35 5.40
C SER A 126 -7.21 -27.28 6.55
N ASN A 127 -6.10 -28.02 6.44
CA ASN A 127 -5.05 -28.10 7.46
C ASN A 127 -3.72 -27.50 6.99
N ASN A 128 -3.63 -26.94 5.79
CA ASN A 128 -2.43 -26.29 5.29
C ASN A 128 -2.85 -25.10 4.44
N ILE A 129 -2.12 -24.00 4.55
CA ILE A 129 -2.30 -22.78 3.77
C ILE A 129 -3.70 -22.13 3.95
N PHE A 130 -3.73 -21.09 4.77
CA PHE A 130 -4.13 -19.79 4.23
C PHE A 130 -2.84 -19.04 3.93
N PRO A 131 -2.58 -18.55 2.72
CA PRO A 131 -1.40 -17.75 2.47
C PRO A 131 -1.49 -16.53 3.39
N ASN A 132 -0.58 -16.48 4.35
CA ASN A 132 -0.40 -15.37 5.29
C ASN A 132 0.30 -14.17 4.63
N PHE A 133 0.17 -14.03 3.29
CA PHE A 133 0.43 -12.82 2.55
C PHE A 133 -0.69 -11.82 2.83
N ASP A 134 -0.73 -11.36 4.06
CA ASP A 134 -1.57 -10.26 4.47
C ASP A 134 -0.89 -8.97 4.04
N CYS A 135 -1.58 -8.19 3.22
CA CYS A 135 -1.12 -6.88 2.80
C CYS A 135 -2.00 -5.81 3.43
N LEU A 136 -1.39 -4.69 3.81
CA LEU A 136 -2.05 -3.59 4.50
C LEU A 136 -3.31 -3.11 3.77
N ASN A 137 -3.28 -3.12 2.44
CA ASN A 137 -4.42 -2.79 1.59
C ASN A 137 -4.67 -3.94 0.62
N ASN A 138 -5.73 -4.70 0.85
CA ASN A 138 -6.25 -5.69 -0.08
C ASN A 138 -7.64 -5.28 -0.56
N THR A 139 -8.01 -5.71 -1.75
CA THR A 139 -9.34 -5.45 -2.31
C THR A 139 -9.80 -6.65 -3.10
N ALA A 140 -11.08 -6.98 -2.96
CA ALA A 140 -11.76 -7.98 -3.77
C ALA A 140 -11.95 -7.46 -5.20
N ILE A 141 -11.45 -8.19 -6.19
CA ILE A 141 -11.54 -7.89 -7.63
C ILE A 141 -12.30 -9.02 -8.32
N GLY A 142 -13.30 -8.68 -9.13
CA GLY A 142 -14.09 -9.66 -9.89
C GLY A 142 -15.44 -10.04 -9.31
N GLY A 143 -16.00 -9.26 -8.38
CA GLY A 143 -17.34 -9.51 -7.84
C GLY A 143 -17.42 -9.27 -6.35
N ARG A 144 -18.33 -9.99 -5.67
CA ARG A 144 -18.43 -9.95 -4.22
C ARG A 144 -17.35 -10.84 -3.59
N PRO A 145 -16.88 -10.53 -2.37
CA PRO A 145 -15.88 -11.33 -1.66
C PRO A 145 -16.18 -12.83 -1.56
N GLU A 146 -17.47 -13.18 -1.52
CA GLU A 146 -17.97 -14.55 -1.44
C GLU A 146 -18.05 -15.30 -2.78
N ASP A 147 -17.86 -14.63 -3.92
CA ASP A 147 -17.94 -15.25 -5.24
C ASP A 147 -16.62 -15.97 -5.59
N ASP A 148 -16.70 -17.19 -6.13
CA ASP A 148 -15.51 -17.98 -6.50
C ASP A 148 -14.69 -17.35 -7.64
N GLY A 149 -15.32 -16.53 -8.48
CA GLY A 149 -14.62 -15.74 -9.52
C GLY A 149 -13.86 -14.53 -8.97
N THR A 150 -14.11 -14.13 -7.72
CA THR A 150 -13.44 -12.99 -7.08
C THR A 150 -12.08 -13.40 -6.54
N LYS A 151 -11.11 -12.50 -6.60
CA LYS A 151 -9.78 -12.69 -6.00
C LYS A 151 -9.38 -11.45 -5.20
N PHE A 152 -8.69 -11.65 -4.08
CA PHE A 152 -8.14 -10.55 -3.31
C PHE A 152 -6.77 -10.15 -3.86
N VAL A 153 -6.62 -8.87 -4.22
CA VAL A 153 -5.39 -8.30 -4.76
C VAL A 153 -4.81 -7.31 -3.77
N CYS A 154 -3.50 -7.38 -3.57
CA CYS A 154 -2.75 -6.43 -2.75
C CYS A 154 -2.40 -5.17 -3.53
N ASN A 155 -2.78 -4.01 -2.99
CA ASN A 155 -2.49 -2.68 -3.55
C ASN A 155 -2.83 -2.58 -5.07
N PRO A 156 -4.07 -2.93 -5.49
CA PRO A 156 -4.45 -2.96 -6.90
C PRO A 156 -4.35 -1.58 -7.58
N GLU A 157 -4.41 -0.49 -6.81
CA GLU A 157 -4.23 0.89 -7.30
C GLU A 157 -2.87 1.11 -7.98
N ARG A 158 -1.88 0.25 -7.71
CA ARG A 158 -0.57 0.32 -8.34
C ARG A 158 -0.59 -0.15 -9.80
N LEU A 159 -1.58 -0.96 -10.18
CA LEU A 159 -1.79 -1.39 -11.57
C LEU A 159 -2.40 -0.28 -12.43
N ILE A 160 -3.03 0.72 -11.81
CA ILE A 160 -3.72 1.83 -12.51
C ILE A 160 -2.93 3.15 -12.48
N HIS A 161 -1.81 3.20 -11.76
CA HIS A 161 -1.01 4.41 -11.63
C HIS A 161 -0.42 4.81 -12.99
N GLU A 162 -0.73 6.04 -13.42
CA GLU A 162 -0.59 6.51 -14.81
C GLU A 162 0.85 6.51 -15.37
N GLU A 163 1.86 6.48 -14.50
CA GLU A 163 3.27 6.47 -14.90
C GLU A 163 3.75 5.10 -15.40
N LYS A 164 3.05 4.01 -15.07
CA LYS A 164 3.36 2.66 -15.56
C LYS A 164 2.41 2.32 -16.71
N LYS A 165 2.93 2.39 -17.93
CA LYS A 165 2.13 2.15 -19.14
C LYS A 165 1.94 0.67 -19.47
N ASP A 166 2.80 -0.20 -18.95
CA ASP A 166 2.82 -1.61 -19.31
C ASP A 166 2.67 -2.47 -18.04
N CYS A 167 1.49 -3.04 -17.82
CA CYS A 167 1.27 -4.07 -16.81
C CYS A 167 1.09 -5.42 -17.49
N LEU A 168 1.70 -6.44 -16.90
CA LEU A 168 1.66 -7.81 -17.38
C LEU A 168 1.13 -8.70 -16.25
N VAL A 169 0.02 -9.37 -16.50
CA VAL A 169 -0.67 -10.21 -15.51
C VAL A 169 -0.65 -11.65 -15.99
N TYR A 170 -0.26 -12.56 -15.11
CA TYR A 170 -0.37 -14.00 -15.31
C TYR A 170 -1.43 -14.55 -14.35
N SER A 171 -2.54 -15.04 -14.88
CA SER A 171 -3.60 -15.71 -14.11
C SER A 171 -3.59 -17.20 -14.40
N ILE A 172 -3.64 -18.03 -13.36
CA ILE A 172 -3.47 -19.48 -13.48
C ILE A 172 -4.68 -20.16 -12.85
N GLY A 173 -5.31 -21.08 -13.59
CA GLY A 173 -6.43 -21.90 -13.12
C GLY A 173 -7.75 -21.15 -13.05
N CYS A 174 -8.16 -20.48 -14.14
CA CYS A 174 -9.41 -19.72 -14.16
C CYS A 174 -10.67 -20.61 -14.04
N ALA A 175 -10.60 -21.90 -14.41
CA ALA A 175 -11.74 -22.81 -14.46
C ALA A 175 -12.96 -22.25 -15.26
N GLY A 176 -12.72 -21.36 -16.23
CA GLY A 176 -13.75 -20.68 -17.02
C GLY A 176 -14.38 -19.46 -16.34
N MET A 177 -13.93 -19.08 -15.14
CA MET A 177 -14.39 -17.90 -14.40
C MET A 177 -13.44 -16.73 -14.64
N TYR A 178 -13.85 -15.81 -15.52
CA TYR A 178 -13.05 -14.67 -15.96
C TYR A 178 -13.34 -13.35 -15.21
N GLN A 179 -14.15 -13.40 -14.14
CA GLN A 179 -14.59 -12.17 -13.49
C GLN A 179 -13.42 -11.36 -12.94
N PHE A 180 -12.38 -12.04 -12.45
CA PHE A 180 -11.15 -11.42 -11.99
C PHE A 180 -10.41 -10.68 -13.11
N GLU A 181 -10.15 -11.36 -14.23
CA GLU A 181 -9.42 -10.83 -15.37
C GLU A 181 -10.18 -9.69 -16.04
N ASP A 182 -11.51 -9.84 -16.20
CA ASP A 182 -12.37 -8.79 -16.72
C ASP A 182 -12.34 -7.57 -15.81
N ALA A 183 -12.39 -7.74 -14.49
CA ALA A 183 -12.31 -6.61 -13.56
C ALA A 183 -10.92 -5.93 -13.57
N LEU A 184 -9.83 -6.69 -13.74
CA LEU A 184 -8.49 -6.12 -13.93
C LEU A 184 -8.38 -5.34 -15.24
N TYR A 185 -8.96 -5.85 -16.33
CA TYR A 185 -9.04 -5.16 -17.60
C TYR A 185 -9.76 -3.81 -17.46
N GLU A 186 -10.95 -3.80 -16.86
CA GLU A 186 -11.72 -2.57 -16.65
C GLU A 186 -11.00 -1.58 -15.74
N MET A 187 -10.43 -2.08 -14.63
CA MET A 187 -9.68 -1.26 -13.67
C MET A 187 -8.45 -0.62 -14.33
N SER A 188 -7.69 -1.38 -15.13
CA SER A 188 -6.54 -0.88 -15.88
C SER A 188 -6.90 -0.08 -17.13
N LYS A 189 -8.20 0.03 -17.46
CA LYS A 189 -8.71 0.64 -18.70
C LYS A 189 -8.08 0.03 -19.96
N GLY A 190 -7.90 -1.29 -19.94
CA GLY A 190 -7.30 -2.06 -21.03
C GLY A 190 -5.81 -1.85 -21.25
N LYS A 191 -5.08 -1.30 -20.27
CA LYS A 191 -3.63 -1.12 -20.36
C LYS A 191 -2.83 -2.39 -20.06
N CYS A 192 -3.40 -3.33 -19.31
CA CYS A 192 -2.69 -4.56 -19.00
C CYS A 192 -2.77 -5.58 -20.13
N GLU A 193 -1.67 -6.29 -20.33
CA GLU A 193 -1.65 -7.56 -21.05
C GLU A 193 -1.88 -8.67 -20.03
N ILE A 194 -2.93 -9.47 -20.23
CA ILE A 194 -3.36 -10.47 -19.27
C ILE A 194 -3.26 -11.84 -19.93
N HIS A 195 -2.42 -12.72 -19.40
CA HIS A 195 -2.31 -14.11 -19.84
C HIS A 195 -3.00 -15.04 -18.87
N VAL A 196 -3.95 -15.83 -19.37
CA VAL A 196 -4.72 -16.80 -18.60
C VAL A 196 -4.26 -18.20 -18.96
N PHE A 197 -3.85 -18.98 -17.98
CA PHE A 197 -3.38 -20.36 -18.15
C PHE A 197 -4.37 -21.32 -17.49
N ASP A 198 -4.95 -22.20 -18.28
CA ASP A 198 -5.78 -23.29 -17.77
C ASP A 198 -5.72 -24.48 -18.74
N PRO A 199 -5.58 -25.73 -18.29
CA PRO A 199 -5.45 -26.87 -19.19
C PRO A 199 -6.68 -27.15 -20.08
N ALA A 200 -7.86 -26.63 -19.73
CA ALA A 200 -9.11 -26.97 -20.40
C ALA A 200 -9.41 -26.05 -21.60
N PRO A 201 -9.14 -26.46 -22.86
CA PRO A 201 -9.20 -25.57 -24.03
C PRO A 201 -10.58 -24.94 -24.28
N LYS A 202 -11.65 -25.56 -23.76
CA LYS A 202 -13.03 -25.06 -23.84
C LYS A 202 -13.24 -23.72 -23.12
N TRP A 203 -12.32 -23.28 -22.28
CA TRP A 203 -12.41 -22.00 -21.57
C TRP A 203 -11.89 -20.81 -22.37
N ALA A 204 -11.30 -21.01 -23.54
CA ALA A 204 -10.92 -19.92 -24.43
C ALA A 204 -12.16 -19.12 -24.87
N ARG A 205 -12.12 -17.80 -24.73
CA ARG A 205 -13.18 -16.89 -25.19
C ARG A 205 -12.78 -16.24 -26.52
N PRO A 206 -13.67 -16.24 -27.54
CA PRO A 206 -13.34 -15.64 -28.83
C PRO A 206 -13.21 -14.11 -28.70
N ASN A 207 -12.25 -13.55 -29.43
CA ASN A 207 -11.95 -12.11 -29.53
C ASN A 207 -11.37 -11.42 -28.29
N ASP A 208 -11.18 -12.13 -27.17
CA ASP A 208 -10.62 -11.57 -25.93
C ASP A 208 -9.24 -10.95 -26.13
N GLU A 209 -8.38 -11.59 -26.94
CA GLU A 209 -7.05 -11.07 -27.28
C GLU A 209 -7.15 -9.69 -27.94
N THR A 210 -7.99 -9.57 -28.96
CA THR A 210 -8.13 -8.32 -29.72
C THR A 210 -8.95 -7.24 -29.01
N ALA A 211 -9.95 -7.64 -28.22
CA ALA A 211 -10.92 -6.72 -27.62
C ALA A 211 -10.52 -6.29 -26.21
N LYS A 212 -9.80 -7.15 -25.48
CA LYS A 212 -9.45 -6.95 -24.07
C LYS A 212 -7.97 -7.15 -23.75
N ASN A 213 -7.14 -7.50 -24.72
CA ASN A 213 -5.74 -7.89 -24.47
C ASN A 213 -5.62 -9.04 -23.45
N ILE A 214 -6.60 -9.95 -23.47
CA ILE A 214 -6.64 -11.16 -22.63
C ILE A 214 -6.28 -12.36 -23.51
N HIS A 215 -5.17 -13.01 -23.20
CA HIS A 215 -4.57 -14.09 -23.97
C HIS A 215 -4.76 -15.41 -23.23
N TYR A 216 -5.52 -16.34 -23.80
CA TYR A 216 -5.74 -17.64 -23.19
C TYR A 216 -4.73 -18.68 -23.68
N HIS A 217 -4.17 -19.44 -22.74
CA HIS A 217 -3.20 -20.50 -22.96
C HIS A 217 -3.74 -21.81 -22.37
N ALA A 218 -3.97 -22.80 -23.24
CA ALA A 218 -4.46 -24.12 -22.84
C ALA A 218 -3.36 -25.00 -22.20
N TRP A 219 -2.63 -24.45 -21.22
CA TRP A 219 -1.45 -25.05 -20.61
C TRP A 219 -1.68 -25.31 -19.12
N GLY A 220 -1.04 -26.36 -18.61
CA GLY A 220 -0.96 -26.69 -17.19
C GLY A 220 0.49 -26.80 -16.72
N PHE A 221 0.68 -26.68 -15.41
CA PHE A 221 1.97 -26.91 -14.79
C PHE A 221 2.05 -28.35 -14.29
N GLU A 222 3.13 -29.05 -14.62
CA GLU A 222 3.47 -30.33 -14.00
C GLU A 222 4.81 -30.23 -13.26
N PRO A 223 4.96 -30.90 -12.11
CA PRO A 223 6.25 -30.99 -11.44
C PRO A 223 7.25 -31.79 -12.30
N THR A 224 8.49 -31.32 -12.38
CA THR A 224 9.57 -32.00 -13.12
C THR A 224 10.04 -33.28 -12.43
N ASN A 225 9.87 -33.38 -11.11
CA ASN A 225 10.25 -34.55 -10.32
C ASN A 225 9.07 -35.53 -10.25
N LYS A 226 8.99 -36.43 -11.22
CA LYS A 226 8.09 -37.58 -11.19
C LYS A 226 8.73 -38.68 -10.32
N THR A 227 8.60 -38.60 -9.00
CA THR A 227 8.87 -39.77 -8.14
C THR A 227 7.70 -40.72 -8.29
N GLY A 228 7.90 -41.77 -9.09
CA GLY A 228 6.97 -42.89 -9.23
C GLY A 228 6.98 -43.84 -8.06
#